data_AF-D9PIS4-F1
#
_entry.id   AF-D9PIS4-F1
#
_cell.length_a   1.000
_cell.length_b   1.000
_cell.length_c   1.000
_cell.angle_alpha   90.00
_cell.angle_beta   90.00
_cell.angle_gamma   90.00
#
_symmetry.space_group_name_H-M   'P 1'
#
loop_
_entity.id
_entity.type
_entity.pdbx_description
1 polymer ?
#
loop_
_entity_poly.entity_id
_entity_poly.type
_entity_poly.pdbx_seq_one_letter_code
_entity_poly.pdbx_strand_id
1 'polypeptide(L)'
;MAKQKVGDFYVDSYPTGAVVTETIARTDFNAARTHAITLINIHDEKTGGGKGRPPQELEALKRSALILAITAWESFVEDTVTFELDKKLKGASKATELQSIFNGVAAEWLDPERSPKRHGPDLAKWTGEEWKVRVRESLALTLETFHTPNTENTNRLFKRYLGIQIQDSWSWNAMSAANAQKKLDDLIKLRGRVVHRGKTLHPASAKLPDVKRNTVVDALNLLYSLVSVTESALNVAPSVGTGA
;
A
#
# COMPACT_ATOMS: atom_id res chain seq x y z
N MET A 1 7.65 -9.15 16.97
CA MET A 1 6.36 -9.87 16.88
C MET A 1 6.58 -11.18 16.16
N ALA A 2 6.04 -12.29 16.67
CA ALA A 2 6.20 -13.59 16.03
C ALA A 2 5.24 -13.70 14.84
N LYS A 3 5.79 -13.84 13.62
CA LYS A 3 5.00 -14.21 12.44
C LYS A 3 4.87 -15.72 12.40
N GLN A 4 3.67 -16.23 12.21
CA GLN A 4 3.41 -17.65 11.97
C GLN A 4 2.98 -17.86 10.53
N LYS A 5 3.33 -19.01 9.96
CA LYS A 5 2.82 -19.44 8.66
C LYS A 5 1.62 -20.36 8.88
N VAL A 6 0.45 -19.98 8.37
CA VAL A 6 -0.79 -20.78 8.38
C VAL A 6 -1.10 -21.15 6.94
N GLY A 7 -0.98 -22.44 6.62
CA GLY A 7 -0.96 -22.90 5.23
C GLY A 7 0.18 -22.25 4.46
N ASP A 8 -0.15 -21.52 3.39
CA ASP A 8 0.81 -20.79 2.56
C ASP A 8 1.07 -19.35 2.99
N PHE A 9 0.28 -18.82 3.94
CA PHE A 9 0.21 -17.40 4.23
C PHE A 9 0.79 -17.05 5.59
N TYR A 10 1.52 -15.93 5.66
CA TYR A 10 1.93 -15.36 6.94
C TYR A 10 0.75 -14.65 7.62
N VAL A 11 0.67 -14.79 8.94
CA VAL A 11 -0.27 -14.11 9.83
C VAL A 11 0.44 -13.71 11.13
N ASP A 12 -0.11 -12.73 11.82
CA ASP A 12 0.37 -12.38 13.16
C ASP A 12 -0.07 -13.47 14.13
N SER A 13 0.81 -13.81 15.08
CA SER A 13 0.51 -14.75 16.15
C SER A 13 0.47 -13.99 17.46
N TYR A 14 -0.68 -14.03 18.12
CA TYR A 14 -0.92 -13.42 19.43
C TYR A 14 -1.31 -14.50 20.44
N PRO A 15 -0.95 -14.35 21.72
CA PRO A 15 -1.45 -15.23 22.78
C PRO A 15 -2.97 -15.30 22.78
N THR A 16 -3.53 -16.47 23.08
CA THR A 16 -4.98 -16.63 23.25
C THR A 16 -5.50 -15.67 24.31
N GLY A 17 -6.54 -14.88 24.00
CA GLY A 17 -7.10 -13.88 24.90
C GLY A 17 -6.37 -12.53 24.90
N ALA A 18 -5.35 -12.34 24.06
CA ALA A 18 -4.68 -11.05 23.92
C ALA A 18 -5.62 -9.97 23.33
N VAL A 19 -5.63 -8.79 23.94
CA VAL A 19 -6.23 -7.59 23.35
C VAL A 19 -5.17 -6.92 22.48
N VAL A 20 -5.38 -6.97 21.17
CA VAL A 20 -4.47 -6.39 20.17
C VAL A 20 -4.99 -5.02 19.76
N THR A 21 -4.14 -4.01 19.82
CA THR A 21 -4.38 -2.70 19.21
C THR A 21 -3.61 -2.62 17.92
N GLU A 22 -4.30 -2.37 16.81
CA GLU A 22 -3.72 -2.19 15.48
C GLU A 22 -4.30 -0.93 14.79
N THR A 23 -3.65 -0.49 13.70
CA THR A 23 -4.14 0.64 12.92
C THR A 23 -5.36 0.26 12.08
N ILE A 24 -6.23 1.23 11.79
CA ILE A 24 -7.38 1.00 10.89
C ILE A 24 -6.89 0.51 9.52
N ALA A 25 -5.82 1.13 8.99
CA ALA A 25 -5.19 0.73 7.73
C ALA A 25 -4.75 -0.76 7.72
N ARG A 26 -4.23 -1.27 8.85
CA ARG A 26 -3.88 -2.69 9.02
C ARG A 26 -5.09 -3.60 8.97
N THR A 27 -6.15 -3.23 9.70
CA THR A 27 -7.40 -4.00 9.74
C THR A 27 -8.01 -4.09 8.33
N ASP A 28 -8.10 -2.97 7.63
CA ASP A 28 -8.66 -2.90 6.28
C ASP A 28 -7.80 -3.65 5.26
N PHE A 29 -6.47 -3.52 5.35
CA PHE A 29 -5.53 -4.33 4.56
C PHE A 29 -5.76 -5.83 4.77
N ASN A 30 -5.88 -6.28 6.02
CA ASN A 30 -6.08 -7.69 6.36
C ASN A 30 -7.43 -8.21 5.86
N ALA A 31 -8.49 -7.41 5.93
CA ALA A 31 -9.80 -7.74 5.38
C ALA A 31 -9.73 -7.91 3.86
N ALA A 32 -9.17 -6.94 3.14
CA ALA A 32 -9.00 -7.01 1.68
C ALA A 32 -8.08 -8.16 1.25
N ARG A 33 -7.00 -8.40 2.00
CA ARG A 33 -6.10 -9.55 1.80
C ARG A 33 -6.84 -10.88 1.99
N THR A 34 -7.74 -10.97 2.95
CA THR A 34 -8.56 -12.18 3.18
C THR A 34 -9.44 -12.48 1.98
N HIS A 35 -10.04 -11.47 1.34
CA HIS A 35 -10.78 -11.69 0.09
C HIS A 35 -9.91 -12.27 -1.03
N ALA A 36 -8.68 -11.78 -1.19
CA ALA A 36 -7.73 -12.32 -2.17
C ALA A 36 -7.33 -13.77 -1.85
N ILE A 37 -7.14 -14.11 -0.57
CA ILE A 37 -6.87 -15.48 -0.12
C ILE A 37 -8.06 -16.40 -0.42
N THR A 38 -9.29 -15.96 -0.14
CA THR A 38 -10.51 -16.72 -0.45
C THR A 38 -10.61 -17.08 -1.92
N LEU A 39 -10.28 -16.14 -2.83
CA LEU A 39 -10.26 -16.43 -4.27
C LEU A 39 -9.25 -17.52 -4.66
N ILE A 40 -8.08 -17.57 -4.01
CA ILE A 40 -7.09 -18.62 -4.22
C ILE A 40 -7.57 -19.95 -3.66
N ASN A 41 -8.20 -19.96 -2.49
CA ASN A 41 -8.75 -21.18 -1.90
C ASN A 41 -9.86 -21.78 -2.79
N ILE A 42 -10.78 -20.94 -3.31
CA ILE A 42 -11.81 -21.38 -4.27
C ILE A 42 -11.16 -21.95 -5.54
N HIS A 43 -10.11 -21.31 -6.05
CA HIS A 43 -9.36 -21.85 -7.19
C HIS A 43 -8.78 -23.24 -6.87
N ASP A 44 -8.18 -23.41 -5.70
CA ASP A 44 -7.55 -24.67 -5.29
C ASP A 44 -8.58 -25.79 -5.11
N GLU A 45 -9.73 -25.49 -4.49
CA GLU A 45 -10.87 -26.41 -4.38
C GLU A 45 -11.38 -26.87 -5.74
N LYS A 46 -11.52 -25.96 -6.70
CA LYS A 46 -12.02 -26.28 -8.05
C LYS A 46 -11.02 -27.02 -8.93
N THR A 47 -9.72 -26.90 -8.64
CA THR A 47 -8.67 -27.59 -9.40
C THR A 47 -8.28 -28.93 -8.78
N GLY A 48 -8.74 -29.22 -7.55
CA GLY A 48 -8.44 -30.47 -6.85
C GLY A 48 -6.95 -30.72 -6.61
N GLY A 49 -6.12 -29.66 -6.68
CA GLY A 49 -4.66 -29.77 -6.58
C GLY A 49 -3.97 -30.59 -7.68
N GLY A 50 -4.71 -31.00 -8.73
CA GLY A 50 -4.22 -31.89 -9.78
C GLY A 50 -3.24 -31.23 -10.76
N LYS A 51 -2.38 -32.05 -11.37
CA LYS A 51 -1.52 -31.61 -12.50
C LYS A 51 -2.37 -31.48 -13.76
N GLY A 52 -2.49 -30.26 -14.29
CA GLY A 52 -3.20 -29.95 -15.54
C GLY A 52 -3.36 -28.44 -15.72
N ARG A 53 -3.73 -27.99 -16.92
CA ARG A 53 -4.08 -26.58 -17.14
C ARG A 53 -5.51 -26.34 -16.62
N PRO A 54 -5.72 -25.51 -15.58
CA PRO A 54 -7.07 -25.19 -15.13
C PRO A 54 -7.90 -24.57 -16.27
N PRO A 55 -9.24 -24.71 -16.25
CA PRO A 55 -10.12 -23.95 -17.12
C PRO A 55 -9.77 -22.46 -17.08
N GLN A 56 -9.82 -21.79 -18.24
CA GLN A 56 -9.44 -20.37 -18.36
C GLN A 56 -10.28 -19.44 -17.45
N GLU A 57 -11.46 -19.88 -17.05
CA GLU A 57 -12.33 -19.17 -16.10
C GLU A 57 -11.71 -19.13 -14.69
N LEU A 58 -11.03 -20.20 -14.27
CA LEU A 58 -10.33 -20.24 -12.97
C LEU A 58 -9.06 -19.38 -12.97
N GLU A 59 -8.47 -19.09 -14.14
CA GLU A 59 -7.39 -18.09 -14.27
C GLU A 59 -7.86 -16.68 -13.91
N ALA A 60 -9.16 -16.39 -14.02
CA ALA A 60 -9.70 -15.11 -13.57
C ALA A 60 -9.58 -14.96 -12.04
N LEU A 61 -9.79 -16.04 -11.28
CA LEU A 61 -9.69 -16.01 -9.81
C LEU A 61 -8.28 -15.60 -9.35
N LYS A 62 -7.23 -16.19 -9.93
CA LYS A 62 -5.83 -15.83 -9.62
C LYS A 62 -5.51 -14.38 -9.96
N ARG A 63 -5.99 -13.90 -11.11
CA ARG A 63 -5.78 -12.51 -11.55
C ARG A 63 -6.52 -11.52 -10.66
N SER A 64 -7.77 -11.80 -10.32
CA SER A 64 -8.56 -10.99 -9.40
C SER A 64 -7.94 -10.95 -8.00
N ALA A 65 -7.46 -12.09 -7.49
CA ALA A 65 -6.75 -12.15 -6.22
C ALA A 65 -5.47 -11.29 -6.23
N LEU A 66 -4.69 -11.34 -7.31
CA LEU A 66 -3.50 -10.51 -7.48
C LEU A 66 -3.84 -9.01 -7.49
N ILE A 67 -4.90 -8.63 -8.22
CA ILE A 67 -5.35 -7.23 -8.30
C ILE A 67 -5.82 -6.76 -6.92
N LEU A 68 -6.67 -7.53 -6.23
CA LEU A 68 -7.16 -7.20 -4.89
C LEU A 68 -6.02 -7.07 -3.88
N ALA A 69 -5.02 -7.94 -3.93
CA ALA A 69 -3.85 -7.85 -3.06
C ALA A 69 -3.10 -6.52 -3.24
N ILE A 70 -2.90 -6.10 -4.50
CA ILE A 70 -2.18 -4.86 -4.81
C ILE A 70 -3.03 -3.63 -4.48
N THR A 71 -4.34 -3.68 -4.72
CA THR A 71 -5.26 -2.62 -4.29
C THR A 71 -5.28 -2.49 -2.77
N ALA A 72 -5.23 -3.60 -2.02
CA ALA A 72 -5.11 -3.55 -0.56
C ALA A 72 -3.83 -2.83 -0.11
N TRP A 73 -2.71 -3.06 -0.81
CA TRP A 73 -1.46 -2.35 -0.56
C TRP A 73 -1.55 -0.84 -0.89
N GLU A 74 -2.22 -0.47 -1.98
CA GLU A 74 -2.49 0.91 -2.34
C GLU A 74 -3.27 1.62 -1.23
N SER A 75 -4.43 1.08 -0.84
CA SER A 75 -5.26 1.63 0.22
C SER A 75 -4.52 1.71 1.56
N PHE A 76 -3.77 0.68 1.93
CA PHE A 76 -2.94 0.72 3.14
C PHE A 76 -1.96 1.91 3.13
N VAL A 77 -1.29 2.16 2.00
CA VAL A 77 -0.36 3.29 1.86
C VAL A 77 -1.08 4.63 1.99
N GLU A 78 -2.22 4.79 1.31
CA GLU A 78 -3.05 6.01 1.33
C GLU A 78 -3.57 6.33 2.73
N ASP A 79 -4.14 5.32 3.40
CA ASP A 79 -4.71 5.46 4.75
C ASP A 79 -3.61 5.76 5.78
N THR A 80 -2.48 5.05 5.68
CA THR A 80 -1.34 5.23 6.58
C THR A 80 -0.77 6.65 6.48
N VAL A 81 -0.51 7.15 5.27
CA VAL A 81 0.03 8.50 5.13
C VAL A 81 -0.96 9.57 5.58
N THR A 82 -2.25 9.37 5.32
CA THR A 82 -3.32 10.29 5.73
C THR A 82 -3.41 10.39 7.24
N PHE A 83 -3.49 9.24 7.92
CA PHE A 83 -3.61 9.20 9.37
C PHE A 83 -2.37 9.75 10.06
N GLU A 84 -1.17 9.34 9.65
CA GLU A 84 0.07 9.78 10.28
C GLU A 84 0.38 11.27 10.00
N LEU A 85 0.04 11.79 8.82
CA LEU A 85 0.14 13.21 8.54
C LEU A 85 -0.82 14.00 9.44
N ASP A 86 -2.07 13.57 9.55
CA ASP A 86 -3.06 14.25 10.39
C ASP A 86 -2.64 14.28 11.86
N LYS A 87 -2.09 13.16 12.37
CA LYS A 87 -1.50 13.08 13.71
C LYS A 87 -0.36 14.08 13.89
N LYS A 88 0.58 14.18 12.93
CA LYS A 88 1.66 15.18 12.96
C LYS A 88 1.12 16.60 12.95
N LEU A 89 0.15 16.91 12.10
CA LEU A 89 -0.45 18.25 12.00
C LEU A 89 -1.18 18.65 13.28
N LYS A 90 -1.91 17.71 13.92
CA LYS A 90 -2.57 17.94 15.20
C LYS A 90 -1.58 18.19 16.34
N GLY A 91 -0.46 17.47 16.35
CA GLY A 91 0.58 17.62 17.37
C GLY A 91 1.44 18.88 17.20
N ALA A 92 1.56 19.40 15.97
CA ALA A 92 2.40 20.56 15.69
C ALA A 92 1.71 21.88 16.08
N SER A 93 2.37 22.71 16.87
CA SER A 93 1.84 24.05 17.20
C SER A 93 2.25 25.11 16.17
N LYS A 94 3.37 24.89 15.47
CA LYS A 94 3.93 25.84 14.49
C LYS A 94 4.39 25.13 13.22
N ALA A 95 4.26 25.81 12.08
CA ALA A 95 4.74 25.31 10.79
C ALA A 95 6.24 24.95 10.78
N THR A 96 7.05 25.64 11.60
CA THR A 96 8.49 25.37 11.74
C THR A 96 8.80 23.98 12.30
N GLU A 97 7.89 23.37 13.06
CA GLU A 97 8.05 22.00 13.57
C GLU A 97 7.88 20.95 12.45
N LEU A 98 7.14 21.30 11.39
CA LEU A 98 6.94 20.48 10.19
C LEU A 98 7.49 21.18 8.94
N GLN A 99 8.59 21.93 9.08
CA GLN A 99 9.10 22.83 8.05
C GLN A 99 9.30 22.15 6.69
N SER A 100 9.85 20.93 6.67
CA SER A 100 10.07 20.22 5.41
C SER A 100 8.76 19.89 4.67
N ILE A 101 7.72 19.49 5.41
CA ILE A 101 6.40 19.16 4.86
C ILE A 101 5.73 20.44 4.36
N PHE A 102 5.73 21.47 5.21
CA PHE A 102 5.19 22.79 4.90
C PHE A 102 5.82 23.38 3.63
N ASN A 103 7.17 23.44 3.59
CA ASN A 103 7.90 24.00 2.46
C ASN A 103 7.68 23.18 1.19
N GLY A 104 7.58 21.85 1.29
CA GLY A 104 7.30 20.98 0.14
C GLY A 104 5.93 21.28 -0.49
N VAL A 105 4.89 21.47 0.33
CA VAL A 105 3.55 21.83 -0.15
C VAL A 105 3.54 23.26 -0.71
N ALA A 106 4.20 24.20 -0.03
CA ALA A 106 4.27 25.59 -0.47
C ALA A 106 5.00 25.72 -1.82
N ALA A 107 6.10 24.99 -2.01
CA ALA A 107 6.88 25.03 -3.25
C ALA A 107 6.10 24.49 -4.45
N GLU A 108 5.38 23.37 -4.31
CA GLU A 108 4.53 22.86 -5.39
C GLU A 108 3.38 23.82 -5.72
N TRP A 109 2.81 24.43 -4.69
CA TRP A 109 1.74 25.41 -4.88
C TRP A 109 2.25 26.67 -5.59
N LEU A 110 3.47 27.11 -5.29
CA LEU A 110 4.15 28.26 -5.91
C LEU A 110 4.67 27.98 -7.33
N ASP A 111 4.76 26.71 -7.75
CA ASP A 111 5.28 26.33 -9.07
C ASP A 111 4.31 26.77 -10.18
N PRO A 112 4.69 27.77 -11.01
CA PRO A 112 3.80 28.33 -12.03
C PRO A 112 3.54 27.36 -13.18
N GLU A 113 4.42 26.38 -13.42
CA GLU A 113 4.23 25.36 -14.46
C GLU A 113 3.21 24.29 -14.03
N ARG A 114 3.13 24.02 -12.72
CA ARG A 114 2.19 23.04 -12.14
C ARG A 114 0.84 23.63 -11.78
N SER A 115 0.74 24.95 -11.61
CA SER A 115 -0.49 25.66 -11.22
C SER A 115 -0.94 26.73 -12.23
N PRO A 116 -1.17 26.40 -13.52
CA PRO A 116 -1.46 27.38 -14.57
C PRO A 116 -2.80 28.14 -14.42
N LYS A 117 -3.61 27.83 -13.39
CA LYS A 117 -4.92 28.49 -13.14
C LYS A 117 -5.16 28.92 -11.68
N ARG A 118 -4.15 28.91 -10.80
CA ARG A 118 -4.35 29.39 -9.43
C ARG A 118 -3.91 30.85 -9.34
N HIS A 119 -4.84 31.72 -8.98
CA HIS A 119 -4.50 33.08 -8.56
C HIS A 119 -3.43 32.98 -7.47
N GLY A 120 -2.54 33.98 -7.39
CA GLY A 120 -1.49 34.06 -6.37
C GLY A 120 -2.03 33.81 -4.96
N PRO A 121 -1.17 33.46 -3.98
CA PRO A 121 -1.63 32.84 -2.76
C PRO A 121 -2.53 33.81 -2.03
N ASP A 122 -3.69 33.31 -1.60
CA ASP A 122 -4.30 33.89 -0.41
C ASP A 122 -3.39 33.54 0.77
N LEU A 123 -2.42 34.42 1.02
CA LEU A 123 -1.41 34.27 2.07
C LEU A 123 -2.07 34.14 3.45
N ALA A 124 -3.30 34.66 3.63
CA ALA A 124 -4.04 34.47 4.88
C ALA A 124 -4.23 32.99 5.20
N LYS A 125 -4.45 32.13 4.18
CA LYS A 125 -4.62 30.68 4.36
C LYS A 125 -3.33 29.92 4.70
N TRP A 126 -2.19 30.60 4.73
CA TRP A 126 -0.91 30.06 5.19
C TRP A 126 -0.56 30.50 6.61
N THR A 127 -1.39 31.34 7.23
CA THR A 127 -1.20 31.82 8.60
C THR A 127 -2.04 31.05 9.61
N GLY A 128 -1.74 31.21 10.91
CA GLY A 128 -2.50 30.56 11.98
C GLY A 128 -2.50 29.04 11.86
N GLU A 129 -3.69 28.44 11.86
CA GLU A 129 -3.89 26.99 11.74
C GLU A 129 -4.25 26.56 10.29
N GLU A 130 -4.56 27.51 9.40
CA GLU A 130 -5.06 27.25 8.04
C GLU A 130 -4.04 26.54 7.14
N TRP A 131 -2.74 26.71 7.41
CA TRP A 131 -1.70 25.97 6.68
C TRP A 131 -1.86 24.45 6.84
N LYS A 132 -2.40 23.97 7.96
CA LYS A 132 -2.65 22.54 8.18
C LYS A 132 -3.74 22.04 7.23
N VAL A 133 -4.76 22.85 6.97
CA VAL A 133 -5.82 22.56 6.00
C VAL A 133 -5.21 22.43 4.60
N ARG A 134 -4.33 23.37 4.21
CA ARG A 134 -3.65 23.31 2.90
C ARG A 134 -2.77 22.08 2.72
N VAL A 135 -2.07 21.66 3.78
CA VAL A 135 -1.27 20.43 3.74
C VAL A 135 -2.17 19.20 3.56
N ARG A 136 -3.34 19.13 4.21
CA ARG A 136 -4.32 18.07 4.00
C ARG A 136 -4.88 18.06 2.59
N GLU A 137 -5.29 19.22 2.06
CA GLU A 137 -5.79 19.35 0.68
C GLU A 137 -4.72 18.92 -0.34
N SER A 138 -3.46 19.28 -0.11
CA SER A 138 -2.35 18.86 -0.97
C SER A 138 -2.17 17.35 -0.96
N LEU A 139 -2.25 16.71 0.20
CA LEU A 139 -2.21 15.25 0.27
C LEU A 139 -3.39 14.65 -0.49
N ALA A 140 -4.62 15.11 -0.24
CA ALA A 140 -5.82 14.61 -0.91
C ALA A 140 -5.70 14.64 -2.43
N LEU A 141 -5.29 15.78 -3.00
CA LEU A 141 -5.05 15.91 -4.45
C LEU A 141 -3.92 15.00 -4.95
N THR A 142 -2.90 14.76 -4.15
CA THR A 142 -1.83 13.83 -4.51
C THR A 142 -2.34 12.40 -4.57
N LEU A 143 -3.18 11.99 -3.61
CA LEU A 143 -3.77 10.65 -3.54
C LEU A 143 -4.74 10.38 -4.69
N GLU A 144 -5.45 11.41 -5.20
CA GLU A 144 -6.30 11.27 -6.40
C GLU A 144 -5.55 10.74 -7.64
N THR A 145 -4.22 10.84 -7.66
CA THR A 145 -3.39 10.37 -8.78
C THR A 145 -2.46 9.22 -8.41
N PHE A 146 -2.60 8.64 -7.22
CA PHE A 146 -1.68 7.63 -6.66
C PHE A 146 -1.94 6.18 -7.18
N HIS A 147 -2.22 6.00 -8.48
CA HIS A 147 -2.67 4.70 -9.01
C HIS A 147 -1.56 3.67 -9.30
N THR A 148 -0.32 3.97 -8.92
CA THR A 148 0.86 3.12 -9.15
C THR A 148 1.70 3.07 -7.87
N PRO A 149 1.34 2.24 -6.88
CA PRO A 149 2.01 2.17 -5.59
C PRO A 149 3.31 1.35 -5.65
N ASN A 150 4.22 1.75 -6.54
CA ASN A 150 5.58 1.19 -6.66
C ASN A 150 6.52 1.81 -5.63
N THR A 151 7.75 1.31 -5.56
CA THR A 151 8.76 1.79 -4.59
C THR A 151 8.95 3.30 -4.66
N GLU A 152 9.19 3.85 -5.85
CA GLU A 152 9.48 5.25 -6.05
C GLU A 152 8.31 6.16 -5.61
N ASN A 153 7.10 5.85 -6.06
CA ASN A 153 5.91 6.64 -5.77
C ASN A 153 5.54 6.57 -4.29
N THR A 154 5.58 5.39 -3.68
CA THR A 154 5.35 5.20 -2.24
C THR A 154 6.40 5.96 -1.44
N ASN A 155 7.69 5.84 -1.78
CA ASN A 155 8.75 6.55 -1.05
C ASN A 155 8.65 8.06 -1.21
N ARG A 156 8.30 8.55 -2.41
CA ARG A 156 8.07 9.98 -2.65
C ARG A 156 6.93 10.52 -1.80
N LEU A 157 5.84 9.76 -1.67
CA LEU A 157 4.68 10.12 -0.84
C LEU A 157 5.06 10.21 0.64
N PHE A 158 5.71 9.17 1.18
CA PHE A 158 6.17 9.12 2.57
C PHE A 158 7.21 10.21 2.89
N LYS A 159 8.17 10.44 1.99
CA LYS A 159 9.18 11.48 2.17
C LYS A 159 8.55 12.86 2.21
N ARG A 160 7.58 13.13 1.33
CA ARG A 160 6.92 14.43 1.23
C ARG A 160 6.04 14.74 2.44
N TYR A 161 5.24 13.78 2.90
CA TYR A 161 4.22 14.04 3.91
C TYR A 161 4.59 13.58 5.31
N LEU A 162 5.56 12.67 5.47
CA LEU A 162 6.00 12.19 6.78
C LEU A 162 7.47 12.48 7.07
N GLY A 163 8.24 12.90 6.07
CA GLY A 163 9.67 13.18 6.21
C GLY A 163 10.54 11.92 6.32
N ILE A 164 10.02 10.75 5.93
CA ILE A 164 10.67 9.45 6.13
C ILE A 164 10.97 8.80 4.78
N GLN A 165 12.17 8.22 4.65
CA GLN A 165 12.52 7.34 3.53
C GLN A 165 12.07 5.92 3.85
N ILE A 166 10.82 5.59 3.49
CA ILE A 166 10.20 4.34 3.93
C ILE A 166 10.80 3.10 3.26
N GLN A 167 11.30 3.23 2.03
CA GLN A 167 11.81 2.09 1.26
C GLN A 167 13.03 1.40 1.90
N ASP A 168 13.79 2.11 2.73
CA ASP A 168 14.99 1.59 3.40
C ASP A 168 14.63 0.68 4.58
N SER A 169 13.42 0.82 5.13
CA SER A 169 12.93 -0.04 6.21
C SER A 169 12.41 -1.39 5.72
N TRP A 170 12.25 -1.58 4.41
CA TRP A 170 11.64 -2.76 3.81
C TRP A 170 12.55 -4.01 3.82
N SER A 171 13.07 -4.38 4.98
CA SER A 171 13.95 -5.54 5.16
C SER A 171 13.43 -6.47 6.25
N TRP A 172 13.64 -7.77 6.06
CA TRP A 172 13.32 -8.81 7.04
C TRP A 172 14.18 -10.05 6.79
N ASN A 173 13.97 -11.11 7.57
CA ASN A 173 14.76 -12.34 7.43
C ASN A 173 14.75 -12.85 5.98
N ALA A 174 15.94 -13.05 5.42
CA ALA A 174 16.18 -13.44 4.03
C ALA A 174 15.59 -12.50 2.95
N MET A 175 15.29 -11.23 3.28
CA MET A 175 14.88 -10.19 2.33
C MET A 175 15.57 -8.86 2.63
N SER A 176 16.46 -8.43 1.73
CA SER A 176 17.02 -7.08 1.78
C SER A 176 16.03 -6.03 1.27
N ALA A 177 16.22 -4.77 1.67
CA ALA A 177 15.43 -3.65 1.17
C ALA A 177 15.41 -3.58 -0.36
N ALA A 178 16.58 -3.69 -1.01
CA ALA A 178 16.68 -3.70 -2.47
C ALA A 178 15.87 -4.83 -3.13
N ASN A 179 15.88 -6.03 -2.54
CA ASN A 179 15.10 -7.15 -3.07
C ASN A 179 13.60 -6.99 -2.85
N ALA A 180 13.17 -6.43 -1.71
CA ALA A 180 11.77 -6.13 -1.43
C ALA A 180 11.22 -5.08 -2.41
N GLN A 181 11.97 -3.99 -2.62
CA GLN A 181 11.66 -2.94 -3.59
C GLN A 181 11.52 -3.51 -5.01
N LYS A 182 12.52 -4.31 -5.45
CA LYS A 182 12.47 -4.97 -6.76
C LYS A 182 11.23 -5.86 -6.92
N LYS A 183 10.91 -6.66 -5.89
CA LYS A 183 9.74 -7.55 -5.91
C LYS A 183 8.43 -6.78 -5.95
N LEU A 184 8.32 -5.65 -5.23
CA LEU A 184 7.16 -4.77 -5.30
C LEU A 184 7.01 -4.19 -6.71
N ASP A 185 8.08 -3.66 -7.28
CA ASP A 185 8.02 -3.04 -8.61
C ASP A 185 7.67 -4.07 -9.70
N ASP A 186 8.22 -5.29 -9.62
CA ASP A 186 7.87 -6.39 -10.51
C ASP A 186 6.39 -6.80 -10.37
N LEU A 187 5.85 -6.76 -9.15
CA LEU A 187 4.45 -7.02 -8.84
C LEU A 187 3.52 -5.94 -9.43
N ILE A 188 3.86 -4.66 -9.27
CA ILE A 188 3.11 -3.54 -9.88
C ILE A 188 3.15 -3.61 -11.41
N LYS A 189 4.29 -3.96 -12.01
CA LYS A 189 4.39 -4.21 -13.46
C LYS A 189 3.50 -5.38 -13.89
N LEU A 190 3.43 -6.45 -13.09
CA LEU A 190 2.56 -7.59 -13.38
C LEU A 190 1.09 -7.19 -13.35
N ARG A 191 0.65 -6.38 -12.37
CA ARG A 191 -0.71 -5.80 -12.34
C ARG A 191 -1.05 -5.11 -13.66
N GLY A 192 -0.19 -4.21 -14.12
CA GLY A 192 -0.42 -3.48 -15.37
C GLY A 192 -0.61 -4.42 -16.56
N ARG A 193 0.21 -5.48 -16.67
CA ARG A 193 0.05 -6.49 -17.73
C ARG A 193 -1.24 -7.29 -17.62
N VAL A 194 -1.72 -7.55 -16.39
CA VAL A 194 -2.95 -8.32 -16.14
C VAL A 194 -4.20 -7.48 -16.43
N VAL A 195 -4.22 -6.23 -16.00
CA VAL A 195 -5.39 -5.33 -16.13
C VAL A 195 -5.57 -4.80 -17.55
N HIS A 196 -4.50 -4.32 -18.20
CA HIS A 196 -4.61 -3.73 -19.54
C HIS A 196 -4.80 -4.75 -20.66
N ARG A 197 -4.79 -6.05 -20.36
CA ARG A 197 -4.89 -7.14 -21.35
C ARG A 197 -6.15 -7.99 -21.19
N GLY A 198 -7.26 -7.40 -20.74
CA GLY A 198 -8.56 -8.09 -20.67
C GLY A 198 -8.94 -8.79 -21.99
N LYS A 199 -9.75 -9.87 -21.91
CA LYS A 199 -10.15 -10.74 -23.04
C LYS A 199 -10.30 -9.95 -24.34
N THR A 200 -9.28 -10.02 -25.17
CA THR A 200 -9.39 -9.62 -26.56
C THR A 200 -10.00 -10.77 -27.32
N LEU A 201 -11.28 -10.65 -27.67
CA LEU A 201 -12.01 -11.62 -28.49
C LEU A 201 -11.45 -11.74 -29.91
N HIS A 202 -10.51 -10.87 -30.28
CA HIS A 202 -9.90 -10.83 -31.60
C HIS A 202 -8.67 -11.76 -31.69
N PRO A 203 -8.59 -12.68 -32.66
CA PRO A 203 -7.50 -13.67 -32.82
C PRO A 203 -6.10 -13.08 -32.93
N ALA A 204 -5.98 -11.83 -33.40
CA ALA A 204 -4.69 -11.13 -33.54
C ALA A 204 -4.14 -10.56 -32.22
N SER A 205 -4.86 -10.72 -31.11
CA SER A 205 -4.50 -10.06 -29.86
C SER A 205 -3.60 -10.92 -28.99
N ALA A 206 -2.67 -10.27 -28.29
CA ALA A 206 -1.71 -10.93 -27.43
C ALA A 206 -2.40 -11.71 -26.30
N LYS A 207 -1.93 -12.94 -26.04
CA LYS A 207 -2.43 -13.78 -24.96
C LYS A 207 -2.28 -13.08 -23.60
N LEU A 208 -3.31 -13.20 -22.77
CA LEU A 208 -3.27 -12.80 -21.36
C LEU A 208 -2.09 -13.47 -20.64
N PRO A 209 -1.37 -12.76 -19.74
CA PRO A 209 -0.34 -13.37 -18.92
C PRO A 209 -0.93 -14.50 -18.08
N ASP A 210 -0.31 -15.67 -18.13
CA ASP A 210 -0.61 -16.77 -17.23
C ASP A 210 -0.05 -16.44 -15.84
N VAL A 211 -0.94 -16.28 -14.85
CA VAL A 211 -0.55 -15.97 -13.47
C VAL A 211 -0.53 -17.27 -12.69
N LYS A 212 0.66 -17.71 -12.27
CA LYS A 212 0.80 -18.92 -11.46
C LYS A 212 0.24 -18.69 -10.05
N ARG A 213 -0.34 -19.74 -9.45
CA ARG A 213 -0.82 -19.71 -8.06
C ARG A 213 0.24 -19.19 -7.09
N ASN A 214 1.45 -19.75 -7.15
CA ASN A 214 2.55 -19.36 -6.27
C ASN A 214 2.92 -17.87 -6.42
N THR A 215 2.77 -17.29 -7.61
CA THR A 215 2.99 -15.85 -7.80
C THR A 215 2.01 -15.01 -6.97
N VAL A 216 0.76 -15.46 -6.84
CA VAL A 216 -0.24 -14.76 -6.02
C VAL A 216 0.05 -14.94 -4.54
N VAL A 217 0.43 -16.14 -4.11
CA VAL A 217 0.85 -16.41 -2.72
C VAL A 217 2.05 -15.56 -2.34
N ASP A 218 3.07 -15.53 -3.20
CA ASP A 218 4.28 -14.73 -3.01
C ASP A 218 3.94 -13.24 -2.91
N ALA A 219 3.02 -12.74 -3.74
CA ALA A 219 2.53 -11.37 -3.67
C ALA A 219 1.84 -11.08 -2.32
N LEU A 220 0.91 -11.93 -1.89
CA LEU A 220 0.18 -11.76 -0.63
C LEU A 220 1.10 -11.76 0.60
N ASN A 221 2.17 -12.57 0.57
CA ASN A 221 3.17 -12.63 1.64
C ASN A 221 4.17 -11.48 1.59
N LEU A 222 4.55 -11.04 0.39
CA LEU A 222 5.38 -9.85 0.18
C LEU A 222 4.67 -8.61 0.74
N LEU A 223 3.45 -8.34 0.30
CA LEU A 223 2.68 -7.15 0.70
C LEU A 223 2.41 -7.17 2.21
N TYR A 224 2.01 -8.30 2.78
CA TYR A 224 1.87 -8.45 4.22
C TYR A 224 3.16 -8.12 4.98
N SER A 225 4.31 -8.54 4.45
CA SER A 225 5.60 -8.23 5.08
C SER A 225 5.97 -6.76 4.97
N LEU A 226 5.70 -6.13 3.81
CA LEU A 226 5.87 -4.69 3.59
C LEU A 226 5.03 -3.85 4.55
N VAL A 227 3.76 -4.23 4.76
CA VAL A 227 2.87 -3.59 5.75
C VAL A 227 3.52 -3.66 7.13
N SER A 228 3.89 -4.84 7.62
CA SER A 228 4.48 -5.01 8.96
C SER A 228 5.74 -4.16 9.19
N VAL A 229 6.66 -4.12 8.22
CA VAL A 229 7.91 -3.35 8.37
C VAL A 229 7.70 -1.85 8.18
N THR A 230 6.70 -1.45 7.38
CA THR A 230 6.26 -0.05 7.27
C THR A 230 5.71 0.45 8.60
N GLU A 231 4.79 -0.29 9.20
CA GLU A 231 4.22 0.08 10.52
C GLU A 231 5.28 0.09 11.62
N SER A 232 6.24 -0.85 11.57
CA SER A 232 7.36 -0.87 12.50
C SER A 232 8.22 0.38 12.37
N ALA A 233 8.52 0.82 11.15
CA ALA A 233 9.30 2.04 10.90
C ALA A 233 8.57 3.32 11.35
N LEU A 234 7.24 3.30 11.36
CA LEU A 234 6.39 4.39 11.84
C LEU A 234 6.10 4.32 13.34
N ASN A 235 6.52 3.25 14.02
CA ASN A 235 6.17 2.96 15.42
C ASN A 235 4.65 2.84 15.67
N VAL A 236 3.93 2.23 14.71
CA VAL A 236 2.48 1.97 14.79
C VAL A 236 2.14 0.49 14.60
N ALA A 237 3.14 -0.38 14.68
CA ALA A 237 2.94 -1.82 14.58
C ALA A 237 2.02 -2.34 15.71
N PRO A 238 1.23 -3.40 15.46
CA PRO A 238 0.27 -3.91 16.43
C PRO A 238 0.85 -4.19 17.82
N SER A 239 0.23 -3.68 18.87
CA SER A 239 0.68 -3.91 20.25
C SER A 239 -0.31 -4.77 21.02
N VAL A 240 0.21 -5.70 21.83
CA VAL A 240 -0.60 -6.47 22.78
C VAL A 240 -0.69 -5.69 24.08
N GLY A 241 -1.90 -5.31 24.48
CA GLY A 241 -2.15 -4.81 25.83
C GLY A 241 -2.05 -5.95 26.83
N THR A 242 -1.43 -5.72 27.99
CA THR A 242 -1.63 -6.60 29.14
C THR A 242 -3.08 -6.46 29.56
N GLY A 243 -3.88 -7.51 29.39
CA GLY A 243 -5.24 -7.54 29.93
C GLY A 243 -5.18 -7.23 31.43
N ALA A 244 -5.98 -6.26 31.86
CA ALA A 244 -6.26 -6.01 33.27
C ALA A 244 -7.12 -7.15 33.84
#